data_AF-A0A0F9YVI8-F1
#
_entry.id   AF-A0A0F9YVI8-F1
#
_cell.length_a   1.000
_cell.length_b   1.000
_cell.length_c   1.000
_cell.angle_alpha   90.00
_cell.angle_beta   90.00
_cell.angle_gamma   90.00
#
_symmetry.space_group_name_H-M   'P 1'
#
loop_
_entity.id
_entity.type
_entity.pdbx_description
1 polymer ?
#
loop_
_entity_poly.entity_id
_entity_poly.type
_entity_poly.pdbx_seq_one_letter_code
_entity_poly.pdbx_strand_id
1 'polypeptide(L)'
;MLNPSNKECFMKKLLLLLILFLSPRVFCHTTEENVKFVFKQSQKYPITSALFNMRMNVVEILKYKITDEENKEITKIEEQYIKTILDFFDKNIAKITVIYKKYFTDSEIEELFQFYNSDLGQKTITAYINIDKKLNPLFQSFTKMLQENIKESLISNEIKKEKLIITKKLTTTEENILKILEPFICEDFIKTLLATTIQNMPLSEDIKKDMQKELSNKAPEFTEQLKNFLKDKISEITIIYKEEYTDSEIEELTKLDQTSLNKKSIKDMSLFTSDISQITQPYLLQEFTKCIVEITELLQKNRQNYY
;
A
#
# COMPACT_ATOMS: atom_id res chain seq x y z
N MET A 1 4.99 16.63 -11.56
CA MET A 1 4.61 16.72 -10.13
C MET A 1 3.51 15.71 -9.88
N LEU A 2 3.76 14.68 -9.08
CA LEU A 2 2.79 13.60 -8.81
C LEU A 2 1.65 14.12 -7.91
N ASN A 3 0.42 13.80 -8.27
CA ASN A 3 -0.80 14.21 -7.56
C ASN A 3 -0.85 13.57 -6.14
N PRO A 4 -0.97 14.35 -5.05
CA PRO A 4 -1.01 13.85 -3.66
C PRO A 4 -2.07 12.77 -3.40
N SER A 5 -3.16 12.74 -4.18
CA SER A 5 -4.26 11.78 -4.03
C SER A 5 -3.85 10.31 -4.29
N ASN A 6 -2.79 10.09 -5.08
CA ASN A 6 -2.36 8.76 -5.51
C ASN A 6 -1.57 8.01 -4.43
N LYS A 7 -0.81 8.76 -3.61
CA LYS A 7 -0.10 8.22 -2.45
C LYS A 7 -1.03 7.93 -1.29
N GLU A 8 -2.08 8.74 -1.16
CA GLU A 8 -3.13 8.49 -0.19
C GLU A 8 -3.74 7.12 -0.41
N CYS A 9 -4.31 6.79 -1.58
CA CYS A 9 -5.05 5.53 -1.79
C CYS A 9 -4.23 4.23 -1.54
N PHE A 10 -2.93 4.24 -1.84
CA PHE A 10 -2.03 3.12 -1.51
C PHE A 10 -1.75 3.06 0.00
N MET A 11 -1.49 4.20 0.66
CA MET A 11 -1.41 4.25 2.12
C MET A 11 -2.73 3.93 2.82
N LYS A 12 -3.90 4.23 2.21
CA LYS A 12 -5.23 3.89 2.76
C LYS A 12 -5.46 2.39 2.83
N LYS A 13 -4.85 1.64 1.91
CA LYS A 13 -4.97 0.17 1.78
C LYS A 13 -3.86 -0.59 2.49
N LEU A 14 -2.70 0.05 2.60
CA LEU A 14 -1.61 -0.41 3.43
C LEU A 14 -1.97 -0.35 4.93
N LEU A 15 -2.69 0.70 5.36
CA LEU A 15 -3.26 0.78 6.70
C LEU A 15 -4.35 -0.29 6.94
N LEU A 16 -5.07 -0.71 5.90
CA LEU A 16 -6.10 -1.76 5.94
C LEU A 16 -5.49 -3.17 6.09
N LEU A 17 -4.36 -3.45 5.43
CA LEU A 17 -3.50 -4.64 5.64
C LEU A 17 -3.01 -4.77 7.09
N LEU A 18 -3.05 -3.67 7.82
CA LEU A 18 -2.53 -3.47 9.17
C LEU A 18 -3.65 -3.41 10.23
N ILE A 19 -4.92 -3.57 9.83
CA ILE A 19 -6.11 -3.40 10.70
C ILE A 19 -6.83 -4.71 11.03
N LEU A 20 -6.25 -5.85 10.69
CA LEU A 20 -6.85 -7.15 10.96
C LEU A 20 -6.20 -7.73 12.25
N PHE A 21 -7.01 -8.08 13.28
CA PHE A 21 -7.04 -9.39 14.03
C PHE A 21 -7.64 -9.35 15.46
N LEU A 22 -8.71 -10.14 15.72
CA LEU A 22 -9.62 -10.21 16.91
C LEU A 22 -9.21 -11.17 18.10
N SER A 23 -9.86 -10.94 19.26
CA SER A 23 -9.72 -11.35 20.71
C SER A 23 -9.82 -12.84 21.21
N PRO A 24 -9.61 -13.13 22.55
CA PRO A 24 -10.64 -12.91 23.60
C PRO A 24 -10.20 -12.28 24.95
N ARG A 25 -11.03 -11.32 25.42
CA ARG A 25 -11.43 -10.97 26.81
C ARG A 25 -10.34 -10.81 27.91
N VAL A 26 -9.94 -9.56 28.17
CA VAL A 26 -9.67 -9.02 29.53
C VAL A 26 -10.08 -7.55 29.54
N PHE A 27 -10.77 -7.10 30.60
CA PHE A 27 -11.05 -5.68 30.83
C PHE A 27 -9.72 -4.93 30.99
N CYS A 28 -9.26 -4.26 29.92
CA CYS A 28 -8.15 -3.32 29.99
C CYS A 28 -8.58 -2.03 29.32
N HIS A 29 -8.41 -0.90 30.00
CA HIS A 29 -8.66 0.42 29.43
C HIS A 29 -7.70 0.64 28.26
N THR A 30 -8.22 0.88 27.04
CA THR A 30 -7.37 1.21 25.88
C THR A 30 -6.60 2.50 26.14
N THR A 31 -5.31 2.34 26.37
CA THR A 31 -4.39 3.44 26.67
C THR A 31 -3.91 4.11 25.38
N GLU A 32 -3.48 5.36 25.50
CA GLU A 32 -2.75 6.06 24.43
C GLU A 32 -1.50 5.26 23.99
N GLU A 33 -0.92 4.45 24.88
CA GLU A 33 0.24 3.61 24.60
C GLU A 33 -0.08 2.47 23.62
N ASN A 34 -1.26 1.83 23.73
CA ASN A 34 -1.66 0.78 22.79
C ASN A 34 -1.82 1.36 21.38
N VAL A 35 -2.48 2.52 21.24
CA VAL A 35 -2.57 3.21 19.95
C VAL A 35 -1.20 3.65 19.45
N LYS A 36 -0.33 4.17 20.32
CA LYS A 36 1.05 4.53 19.98
C LYS A 36 1.81 3.36 19.39
N PHE A 37 1.72 2.19 20.03
CA PHE A 37 2.37 0.99 19.54
C PHE A 37 1.83 0.57 18.18
N VAL A 38 0.50 0.40 18.06
CA VAL A 38 -0.17 -0.01 16.82
C VAL A 38 0.17 0.97 15.68
N PHE A 39 0.05 2.27 15.92
CA PHE A 39 0.34 3.28 14.92
C PHE A 39 1.80 3.21 14.48
N LYS A 40 2.77 3.16 15.40
CA LYS A 40 4.19 3.06 15.02
C LYS A 40 4.50 1.83 14.20
N GLN A 41 4.01 0.66 14.60
CA GLN A 41 4.24 -0.57 13.85
C GLN A 41 3.62 -0.47 12.45
N SER A 42 2.42 0.12 12.35
CA SER A 42 1.75 0.30 11.06
C SER A 42 2.42 1.32 10.13
N GLN A 43 3.12 2.32 10.68
CA GLN A 43 3.73 3.39 9.88
C GLN A 43 5.19 3.14 9.49
N LYS A 44 5.93 2.29 10.21
CA LYS A 44 7.33 1.97 9.89
C LYS A 44 7.49 1.51 8.44
N TYR A 45 6.62 0.63 7.98
CA TYR A 45 6.67 0.10 6.62
C TYR A 45 6.35 1.16 5.55
N PRO A 46 5.19 1.87 5.56
CA PRO A 46 4.87 2.89 4.57
C PRO A 46 5.97 3.93 4.39
N ILE A 47 6.60 4.36 5.49
CA ILE A 47 7.69 5.33 5.48
C ILE A 47 8.92 4.74 4.79
N THR A 48 9.33 3.53 5.19
CA THR A 48 10.51 2.86 4.64
C THR A 48 10.35 2.59 3.14
N SER A 49 9.18 2.09 2.73
CA SER A 49 8.85 1.86 1.32
C SER A 49 8.79 3.16 0.52
N ALA A 50 8.20 4.22 1.06
CA ALA A 50 8.17 5.52 0.40
C ALA A 50 9.58 6.07 0.16
N LEU A 51 10.47 6.01 1.16
CA LEU A 51 11.86 6.46 1.04
C LEU A 51 12.64 5.62 0.02
N PHE A 52 12.51 4.28 0.09
CA PHE A 52 13.15 3.39 -0.88
C PHE A 52 12.72 3.68 -2.32
N ASN A 53 11.41 3.84 -2.55
CA ASN A 53 10.88 4.16 -3.88
C ASN A 53 11.35 5.54 -4.36
N MET A 54 11.44 6.53 -3.47
CA MET A 54 12.00 7.84 -3.79
C MET A 54 13.46 7.75 -4.21
N ARG A 55 14.28 6.99 -3.47
CA ARG A 55 15.68 6.72 -3.83
C ARG A 55 15.78 6.11 -5.23
N MET A 56 15.00 5.07 -5.52
CA MET A 56 15.02 4.42 -6.83
C MET A 56 14.65 5.38 -7.96
N ASN A 57 13.69 6.27 -7.75
CA ASN A 57 13.35 7.31 -8.73
C ASN A 57 14.50 8.29 -8.98
N VAL A 58 15.22 8.71 -7.92
CA VAL A 58 16.40 9.60 -8.07
C VAL A 58 17.48 8.92 -8.90
N VAL A 59 17.78 7.64 -8.61
CA VAL A 59 18.76 6.84 -9.34
C VAL A 59 18.40 6.72 -10.81
N GLU A 60 17.14 6.45 -11.11
CA GLU A 60 16.63 6.35 -12.48
C GLU A 60 16.74 7.68 -13.23
N ILE A 61 16.30 8.79 -12.61
CA ILE A 61 16.37 10.15 -13.19
C ILE A 61 17.82 10.54 -13.48
N LEU A 62 18.73 10.25 -12.56
CA LEU A 62 20.15 10.57 -12.71
C LEU A 62 20.89 9.57 -13.62
N LYS A 63 20.24 8.47 -14.04
CA LYS A 63 20.84 7.32 -14.74
C LYS A 63 22.12 6.85 -14.06
N TYR A 64 22.08 6.80 -12.73
CA TYR A 64 23.25 6.55 -11.89
C TYR A 64 23.31 5.08 -11.47
N LYS A 65 24.52 4.55 -11.24
CA LYS A 65 24.69 3.25 -10.57
C LYS A 65 25.25 3.53 -9.18
N ILE A 66 24.47 3.22 -8.16
CA ILE A 66 24.88 3.36 -6.76
C ILE A 66 25.95 2.31 -6.45
N THR A 67 27.06 2.74 -5.84
CA THR A 67 28.08 1.88 -5.24
C THR A 67 27.66 1.40 -3.85
N ASP A 68 28.30 0.34 -3.33
CA ASP A 68 28.00 -0.17 -1.98
C ASP A 68 28.24 0.87 -0.87
N GLU A 69 29.23 1.74 -1.05
CA GLU A 69 29.55 2.81 -0.09
C GLU A 69 28.48 3.91 -0.09
N GLU A 70 28.06 4.38 -1.26
CA GLU A 70 26.94 5.31 -1.40
C GLU A 70 25.64 4.72 -0.87
N ASN A 71 25.40 3.43 -1.10
CA ASN A 71 24.21 2.76 -0.58
C ASN A 71 24.19 2.81 0.95
N LYS A 72 25.33 2.62 1.62
CA LYS A 72 25.43 2.73 3.09
C LYS A 72 25.19 4.15 3.58
N GLU A 73 25.71 5.16 2.89
CA GLU A 73 25.50 6.57 3.24
C GLU A 73 24.04 6.99 3.05
N ILE A 74 23.43 6.58 1.94
CA ILE A 74 22.00 6.82 1.69
C ILE A 74 21.14 6.16 2.77
N THR A 75 21.43 4.91 3.15
CA THR A 75 20.70 4.24 4.23
C THR A 75 20.79 4.99 5.55
N LYS A 76 21.95 5.58 5.89
CA LYS A 76 22.08 6.43 7.10
C LYS A 76 21.21 7.68 7.03
N ILE A 77 21.15 8.33 5.87
CA ILE A 77 20.27 9.49 5.63
C ILE A 77 18.81 9.05 5.83
N GLU A 78 18.39 7.96 5.18
CA GLU A 78 17.03 7.41 5.30
C GLU A 78 16.66 7.11 6.76
N GLU A 79 17.54 6.44 7.52
CA GLU A 79 17.33 6.14 8.95
C GLU A 79 17.15 7.40 9.81
N GLN A 80 17.90 8.47 9.52
CA GLN A 80 17.76 9.76 10.22
C GLN A 80 16.37 10.39 9.96
N TYR A 81 15.90 10.38 8.72
CA TYR A 81 14.57 10.91 8.39
C TYR A 81 13.46 10.00 8.92
N ILE A 82 13.62 8.67 8.90
CA ILE A 82 12.69 7.74 9.55
C ILE A 82 12.53 8.10 11.02
N LYS A 83 13.64 8.28 11.75
CA LYS A 83 13.62 8.68 13.17
C LYS A 83 12.89 10.00 13.36
N THR A 84 13.21 11.00 12.54
CA THR A 84 12.58 12.33 12.60
C THR A 84 11.07 12.28 12.37
N ILE A 85 10.61 11.41 11.47
CA ILE A 85 9.19 11.18 11.20
C ILE A 85 8.52 10.46 12.38
N LEU A 86 9.16 9.44 12.96
CA LEU A 86 8.64 8.73 14.13
C LEU A 86 8.53 9.65 15.37
N ASP A 87 9.47 10.58 15.55
CA ASP A 87 9.41 11.59 16.62
C ASP A 87 8.25 12.57 16.41
N PHE A 88 7.94 12.93 15.16
CA PHE A 88 6.76 13.73 14.83
C PHE A 88 5.46 13.01 15.20
N PHE A 89 5.39 11.70 14.96
CA PHE A 89 4.24 10.89 15.38
C PHE A 89 4.08 10.86 16.89
N ASP A 90 5.18 10.73 17.64
CA ASP A 90 5.14 10.79 19.10
C ASP A 90 4.58 12.11 19.61
N LYS A 91 4.95 13.24 18.99
CA LYS A 91 4.42 14.55 19.35
C LYS A 91 2.93 14.72 19.02
N ASN A 92 2.41 13.96 18.06
CA ASN A 92 1.02 14.05 17.61
C ASN A 92 0.17 12.86 18.08
N ILE A 93 0.69 12.00 18.96
CA ILE A 93 0.04 10.74 19.27
C ILE A 93 -1.34 10.93 19.89
N ALA A 94 -1.54 11.94 20.74
CA ALA A 94 -2.85 12.25 21.30
C ALA A 94 -3.91 12.53 20.22
N LYS A 95 -3.54 13.26 19.15
CA LYS A 95 -4.46 13.53 18.02
C LYS A 95 -4.73 12.27 17.20
N ILE A 96 -3.70 11.46 16.98
CA ILE A 96 -3.81 10.16 16.30
C ILE A 96 -4.72 9.22 17.10
N THR A 97 -4.59 9.19 18.43
CA THR A 97 -5.45 8.41 19.34
C THR A 97 -6.91 8.80 19.24
N VAL A 98 -7.23 10.10 19.13
CA VAL A 98 -8.61 10.55 18.90
C VAL A 98 -9.16 10.00 17.57
N ILE A 99 -8.35 9.97 16.52
CA ILE A 99 -8.75 9.40 15.22
C ILE A 99 -8.94 7.89 15.33
N TYR A 100 -8.02 7.15 15.96
CA TYR A 100 -8.19 5.71 16.18
C TYR A 100 -9.50 5.42 16.94
N LYS A 101 -9.78 6.13 18.04
CA LYS A 101 -11.01 5.94 18.82
C LYS A 101 -12.29 6.34 18.08
N LYS A 102 -12.20 7.18 17.04
CA LYS A 102 -13.32 7.55 16.17
C LYS A 102 -13.73 6.40 15.25
N TYR A 103 -12.77 5.62 14.76
CA TYR A 103 -13.00 4.57 13.77
C TYR A 103 -12.86 3.16 14.33
N PHE A 104 -12.25 2.97 15.49
CA PHE A 104 -12.01 1.69 16.16
C PHE A 104 -12.55 1.72 17.58
N THR A 105 -13.21 0.61 17.95
CA THR A 105 -13.55 0.33 19.33
C THR A 105 -12.31 -0.04 20.13
N ASP A 106 -12.41 0.07 21.45
CA ASP A 106 -11.33 -0.31 22.37
C ASP A 106 -10.90 -1.78 22.20
N SER A 107 -11.86 -2.70 21.98
CA SER A 107 -11.58 -4.11 21.67
C SER A 107 -10.75 -4.26 20.40
N GLU A 108 -11.16 -3.57 19.34
CA GLU A 108 -10.47 -3.58 18.05
C GLU A 108 -9.05 -3.02 18.15
N ILE A 109 -8.78 -2.03 19.00
CA ILE A 109 -7.42 -1.52 19.20
C ILE A 109 -6.54 -2.51 19.97
N GLU A 110 -7.08 -3.14 21.02
CA GLU A 110 -6.38 -4.13 21.82
C GLU A 110 -5.97 -5.35 20.98
N GLU A 111 -6.87 -5.75 20.11
CA GLU A 111 -6.71 -6.77 19.10
C GLU A 111 -5.54 -6.51 18.14
N LEU A 112 -5.48 -5.29 17.60
CA LEU A 112 -4.32 -4.85 16.79
C LEU A 112 -3.04 -4.90 17.59
N PHE A 113 -3.08 -4.45 18.84
CA PHE A 113 -1.92 -4.46 19.72
C PHE A 113 -1.39 -5.90 19.91
N GLN A 114 -2.27 -6.85 20.22
CA GLN A 114 -1.91 -8.26 20.42
C GLN A 114 -1.31 -8.89 19.17
N PHE A 115 -1.91 -8.65 18.00
CA PHE A 115 -1.34 -9.16 16.75
C PHE A 115 0.05 -8.59 16.49
N TYR A 116 0.21 -7.27 16.54
CA TYR A 116 1.52 -6.67 16.30
C TYR A 116 2.56 -7.11 17.30
N ASN A 117 2.18 -7.55 18.49
CA ASN A 117 3.10 -8.07 19.48
C ASN A 117 3.41 -9.57 19.30
N SER A 118 2.69 -10.28 18.43
CA SER A 118 2.94 -11.70 18.11
C SER A 118 4.10 -11.89 17.14
N ASP A 119 4.69 -13.09 17.15
CA ASP A 119 5.75 -13.46 16.21
C ASP A 119 5.30 -13.33 14.75
N LEU A 120 4.08 -13.79 14.44
CA LEU A 120 3.48 -13.66 13.12
C LEU A 120 3.30 -12.19 12.73
N GLY A 121 2.83 -11.34 13.64
CA GLY A 121 2.65 -9.91 13.35
C GLY A 121 3.94 -9.15 13.13
N GLN A 122 4.98 -9.42 13.94
CA GLN A 122 6.32 -8.86 13.72
C GLN A 122 6.88 -9.32 12.37
N LYS A 123 6.73 -10.61 12.07
CA LYS A 123 7.12 -11.18 10.78
C LYS A 123 6.36 -10.52 9.62
N THR A 124 5.05 -10.30 9.75
CA THR A 124 4.24 -9.64 8.71
C THR A 124 4.71 -8.23 8.40
N ILE A 125 5.08 -7.43 9.40
CA ILE A 125 5.65 -6.09 9.18
C ILE A 125 6.90 -6.17 8.29
N THR A 126 7.77 -7.15 8.55
CA THR A 126 9.04 -7.30 7.81
C THR A 126 8.87 -7.94 6.43
N ALA A 127 8.11 -9.03 6.34
CA ALA A 127 7.84 -9.79 5.12
C ALA A 127 7.16 -8.93 4.06
N TYR A 128 6.34 -7.95 4.48
CA TYR A 128 5.64 -7.08 3.56
C TYR A 128 6.58 -6.32 2.61
N ILE A 129 7.76 -5.89 3.05
CA ILE A 129 8.75 -5.21 2.17
C ILE A 129 9.12 -6.11 0.99
N ASN A 130 9.43 -7.37 1.29
CA ASN A 130 9.86 -8.33 0.29
C ASN A 130 8.70 -8.70 -0.64
N ILE A 131 7.51 -8.91 -0.07
CA ILE A 131 6.30 -9.23 -0.84
C ILE A 131 5.93 -8.07 -1.77
N ASP A 132 5.87 -6.83 -1.27
CA ASP A 132 5.57 -5.64 -2.08
C ASP A 132 6.58 -5.48 -3.22
N LYS A 133 7.88 -5.59 -2.93
CA LYS A 133 8.94 -5.51 -3.95
C LYS A 133 8.77 -6.55 -5.06
N LYS A 134 8.36 -7.79 -4.71
CA LYS A 134 8.17 -8.89 -5.66
C LYS A 134 6.83 -8.83 -6.39
N LEU A 135 5.78 -8.31 -5.74
CA LEU A 135 4.45 -8.14 -6.36
C LEU A 135 4.34 -6.88 -7.23
N ASN A 136 5.12 -5.83 -6.96
CA ASN A 136 5.05 -4.57 -7.70
C ASN A 136 5.21 -4.76 -9.22
N PRO A 137 6.16 -5.56 -9.75
CA PRO A 137 6.23 -5.86 -11.18
C PRO A 137 4.95 -6.49 -11.75
N LEU A 138 4.28 -7.37 -11.00
CA LEU A 138 3.00 -7.96 -11.40
C LEU A 138 1.89 -6.91 -11.48
N PHE A 139 1.77 -6.06 -10.47
CA PHE A 139 0.81 -4.95 -10.48
C PHE A 139 1.10 -3.91 -11.58
N GLN A 140 2.37 -3.67 -11.91
CA GLN A 140 2.75 -2.84 -13.05
C GLN A 140 2.29 -3.46 -14.38
N SER A 141 2.41 -4.77 -14.54
CA SER A 141 1.92 -5.46 -15.74
C SER A 141 0.39 -5.33 -15.89
N PHE A 142 -0.35 -5.48 -14.78
CA PHE A 142 -1.80 -5.23 -14.77
C PHE A 142 -2.13 -3.77 -15.11
N THR A 143 -1.39 -2.81 -14.55
CA THR A 143 -1.60 -1.39 -14.82
C THR A 143 -1.36 -1.06 -16.30
N LYS A 144 -0.36 -1.69 -16.94
CA LYS A 144 -0.12 -1.55 -18.38
C LYS A 144 -1.27 -2.13 -19.21
N MET A 145 -1.73 -3.33 -18.88
CA MET A 145 -2.91 -3.95 -19.51
C MET A 145 -4.15 -3.05 -19.37
N LEU A 146 -4.37 -2.48 -18.18
CA LEU A 146 -5.47 -1.55 -17.95
C LEU A 146 -5.35 -0.28 -18.82
N GLN A 147 -4.15 0.29 -18.92
CA GLN A 147 -3.89 1.44 -19.77
C GLN A 147 -4.16 1.14 -21.26
N GLU A 148 -3.79 -0.05 -21.73
CA GLU A 148 -4.07 -0.51 -23.09
C GLU A 148 -5.57 -0.70 -23.31
N ASN A 149 -6.27 -1.35 -22.38
CA ASN A 149 -7.73 -1.53 -22.46
C ASN A 149 -8.48 -0.19 -22.44
N ILE A 150 -8.03 0.78 -21.64
CA ILE A 150 -8.58 2.15 -21.65
C ILE A 150 -8.37 2.77 -23.04
N LYS A 151 -7.14 2.73 -23.57
CA LYS A 151 -6.82 3.29 -24.90
C LYS A 151 -7.66 2.64 -26.00
N GLU A 152 -7.81 1.32 -25.98
CA GLU A 152 -8.65 0.61 -26.94
C GLU A 152 -10.11 1.03 -26.81
N SER A 153 -10.65 1.11 -25.58
CA SER A 153 -12.04 1.52 -25.35
C SER A 153 -12.35 2.95 -25.82
N LEU A 154 -11.36 3.84 -25.82
CA LEU A 154 -11.48 5.20 -26.37
C LEU A 154 -11.51 5.22 -27.90
N ILE A 155 -10.96 4.19 -28.55
CA ILE A 155 -10.91 4.08 -30.01
C ILE A 155 -12.13 3.31 -30.54
N SER A 156 -12.61 2.29 -29.81
CA SER A 156 -13.64 1.35 -30.28
C SER A 156 -15.01 1.49 -29.60
N ASN A 157 -15.14 2.28 -28.52
CA ASN A 157 -16.29 2.28 -27.60
C ASN A 157 -16.60 0.91 -26.93
N GLU A 158 -15.75 -0.11 -27.10
CA GLU A 158 -15.93 -1.44 -26.52
C GLU A 158 -14.73 -1.83 -25.64
N ILE A 159 -14.99 -2.35 -24.45
CA ILE A 159 -13.97 -3.04 -23.65
C ILE A 159 -13.93 -4.49 -24.12
N LYS A 160 -12.77 -4.96 -24.60
CA LYS A 160 -12.56 -6.38 -24.86
C LYS A 160 -12.72 -7.15 -23.55
N LYS A 161 -13.76 -7.97 -23.46
CA LYS A 161 -13.96 -8.90 -22.35
C LYS A 161 -13.03 -10.09 -22.57
N GLU A 162 -11.85 -10.05 -21.95
CA GLU A 162 -11.11 -11.30 -21.73
C GLU A 162 -11.88 -12.12 -20.70
N LYS A 163 -12.72 -13.04 -21.20
CA LYS A 163 -13.25 -14.13 -20.39
C LYS A 163 -12.13 -15.13 -20.16
N LEU A 164 -11.37 -14.92 -19.09
CA LEU A 164 -10.50 -15.96 -18.57
C LEU A 164 -11.38 -16.98 -17.83
N ILE A 165 -11.69 -18.10 -18.50
CA ILE A 165 -12.29 -19.25 -17.82
C ILE A 165 -11.15 -20.04 -17.20
N ILE A 166 -10.83 -19.75 -15.95
CA ILE A 166 -9.86 -20.55 -15.18
C ILE A 166 -10.53 -21.87 -14.83
N THR A 167 -10.19 -22.92 -15.58
CA THR A 167 -10.58 -24.31 -15.30
C THR A 167 -9.63 -25.01 -14.33
N LYS A 168 -8.57 -24.32 -13.89
CA LYS A 168 -7.59 -24.86 -12.95
C LYS A 168 -8.20 -24.93 -11.55
N LYS A 169 -8.25 -26.13 -10.97
CA LYS A 169 -8.56 -26.32 -9.55
C LYS A 169 -7.42 -25.72 -8.73
N LEU A 170 -7.76 -24.78 -7.85
CA LEU A 170 -6.80 -24.14 -6.96
C LEU A 170 -6.41 -25.09 -5.82
N THR A 171 -5.19 -24.94 -5.33
CA THR A 171 -4.74 -25.56 -4.07
C THR A 171 -5.31 -24.80 -2.88
N THR A 172 -5.36 -25.44 -1.70
CA THR A 172 -5.83 -24.78 -0.46
C THR A 172 -5.05 -23.50 -0.15
N THR A 173 -3.72 -23.50 -0.36
CA THR A 173 -2.90 -22.30 -0.15
C THR A 173 -3.22 -21.19 -1.15
N GLU A 174 -3.40 -21.52 -2.45
CA GLU A 174 -3.80 -20.55 -3.46
C GLU A 174 -5.19 -19.94 -3.14
N GLU A 175 -6.14 -20.75 -2.68
CA GLU A 175 -7.47 -20.28 -2.25
C GLU A 175 -7.36 -19.35 -1.03
N ASN A 176 -6.52 -19.69 -0.07
CA ASN A 176 -6.27 -18.87 1.12
C ASN A 176 -5.65 -17.52 0.76
N ILE A 177 -4.65 -17.51 -0.13
CA ILE A 177 -4.04 -16.27 -0.63
C ILE A 177 -5.04 -15.43 -1.42
N LEU A 178 -5.91 -16.02 -2.24
CA LEU A 178 -6.97 -15.25 -2.90
C LEU A 178 -7.93 -14.62 -1.91
N LYS A 179 -8.33 -15.33 -0.86
CA LYS A 179 -9.17 -14.75 0.20
C LYS A 179 -8.50 -13.57 0.90
N ILE A 180 -7.19 -13.63 1.09
CA ILE A 180 -6.42 -12.48 1.59
C ILE A 180 -6.49 -11.31 0.59
N LEU A 181 -6.37 -11.55 -0.72
CA LEU A 181 -6.26 -10.48 -1.72
C LEU A 181 -7.60 -9.89 -2.21
N GLU A 182 -8.66 -10.69 -2.29
CA GLU A 182 -9.95 -10.30 -2.87
C GLU A 182 -10.61 -9.08 -2.21
N PRO A 183 -10.60 -8.90 -0.87
CA PRO A 183 -11.17 -7.72 -0.22
C PRO A 183 -10.55 -6.40 -0.70
N PHE A 184 -9.32 -6.42 -1.21
CA PHE A 184 -8.62 -5.24 -1.72
C PHE A 184 -9.03 -4.88 -3.16
N ILE A 185 -9.67 -5.81 -3.87
CA ILE A 185 -10.16 -5.63 -5.24
C ILE A 185 -11.62 -5.18 -5.19
N CYS A 186 -11.81 -3.91 -4.87
CA CYS A 186 -13.12 -3.27 -4.84
C CYS A 186 -13.28 -2.22 -5.95
N GLU A 187 -14.52 -1.88 -6.26
CA GLU A 187 -14.81 -0.86 -7.28
C GLU A 187 -14.16 0.49 -6.95
N ASP A 188 -14.11 0.88 -5.68
CA ASP A 188 -13.52 2.15 -5.26
C ASP A 188 -12.00 2.19 -5.50
N PHE A 189 -11.33 1.04 -5.38
CA PHE A 189 -9.93 0.91 -5.80
C PHE A 189 -9.78 1.16 -7.28
N ILE A 190 -10.57 0.47 -8.08
CA ILE A 190 -10.53 0.59 -9.53
C ILE A 190 -10.85 2.02 -9.97
N LYS A 191 -11.89 2.65 -9.41
CA LYS A 191 -12.22 4.06 -9.69
C LYS A 191 -11.04 4.99 -9.40
N THR A 192 -10.33 4.75 -8.29
CA THR A 192 -9.14 5.55 -7.95
C THR A 192 -7.97 5.30 -8.91
N LEU A 193 -7.73 4.05 -9.29
CA LEU A 193 -6.68 3.67 -10.24
C LEU A 193 -6.96 4.27 -11.63
N LEU A 194 -8.21 4.22 -12.07
CA LEU A 194 -8.68 4.83 -13.32
C LEU A 194 -8.50 6.35 -13.28
N ALA A 195 -8.98 7.02 -12.24
CA ALA A 195 -8.82 8.47 -12.08
C ALA A 195 -7.34 8.88 -12.13
N THR A 196 -6.48 8.15 -11.41
CA THR A 196 -5.02 8.36 -11.41
C THR A 196 -4.43 8.21 -12.81
N THR A 197 -4.81 7.14 -13.50
CA THR A 197 -4.31 6.82 -14.84
C THR A 197 -4.69 7.92 -15.83
N ILE A 198 -5.95 8.37 -15.81
CA ILE A 198 -6.47 9.44 -16.66
C ILE A 198 -5.79 10.78 -16.37
N GLN A 199 -5.57 11.10 -15.09
CA GLN A 199 -4.94 12.35 -14.67
C GLN A 199 -3.51 12.51 -15.23
N ASN A 200 -2.80 11.40 -15.41
CA ASN A 200 -1.45 11.38 -15.94
C ASN A 200 -1.39 11.33 -17.49
N MET A 201 -2.54 11.28 -18.19
CA MET A 201 -2.57 11.30 -19.64
C MET A 201 -2.38 12.73 -20.17
N PRO A 202 -1.72 12.91 -21.33
CA PRO A 202 -1.52 14.21 -21.97
C PRO A 202 -2.79 14.67 -22.72
N LEU A 203 -3.89 14.83 -21.98
CA LEU A 203 -5.21 15.23 -22.48
C LEU A 203 -5.66 16.54 -21.82
N SER A 204 -6.62 17.24 -22.42
CA SER A 204 -7.23 18.41 -21.79
C SER A 204 -8.07 18.03 -20.57
N GLU A 205 -8.25 18.96 -19.62
CA GLU A 205 -9.01 18.70 -18.39
C GLU A 205 -10.48 18.34 -18.64
N ASP A 206 -11.09 18.88 -19.70
CA ASP A 206 -12.46 18.55 -20.07
C ASP A 206 -12.55 17.10 -20.56
N ILE A 207 -11.62 16.67 -21.42
CA ILE A 207 -11.53 15.28 -21.88
C ILE A 207 -11.29 14.34 -20.69
N LYS A 208 -10.41 14.72 -19.75
CA LYS A 208 -10.15 13.91 -18.55
C LYS A 208 -11.40 13.74 -17.68
N LYS A 209 -12.21 14.80 -17.49
CA LYS A 209 -13.45 14.74 -16.71
C LYS A 209 -14.48 13.82 -17.35
N ASP A 210 -14.68 13.95 -18.66
CA ASP A 210 -15.62 13.11 -19.41
C ASP A 210 -15.18 11.64 -19.38
N MET A 211 -13.89 11.37 -19.60
CA MET A 211 -13.32 10.03 -19.49
C MET A 211 -13.44 9.46 -18.08
N GLN A 212 -13.20 10.26 -17.05
CA GLN A 212 -13.31 9.81 -15.67
C GLN A 212 -14.75 9.40 -15.34
N LYS A 213 -15.74 10.15 -15.83
CA LYS A 213 -17.16 9.81 -15.66
C LYS A 213 -17.51 8.51 -16.40
N GLU A 214 -17.09 8.37 -17.65
CA GLU A 214 -17.38 7.18 -18.46
C GLU A 214 -16.72 5.92 -17.89
N LEU A 215 -15.42 5.99 -17.58
CA LEU A 215 -14.66 4.85 -17.08
C LEU A 215 -15.05 4.48 -15.64
N SER A 216 -15.54 5.43 -14.83
CA SER A 216 -16.11 5.12 -13.51
C SER A 216 -17.33 4.22 -13.61
N ASN A 217 -18.14 4.33 -14.67
CA ASN A 217 -19.27 3.43 -14.91
C ASN A 217 -18.81 2.02 -15.33
N LYS A 218 -17.59 1.90 -15.87
CA LYS A 218 -16.94 0.64 -16.25
C LYS A 218 -16.12 0.02 -15.10
N ALA A 219 -16.06 0.65 -13.93
CA ALA A 219 -15.32 0.15 -12.77
C ALA A 219 -15.71 -1.29 -12.33
N PRO A 220 -16.98 -1.73 -12.38
CA PRO A 220 -17.33 -3.12 -12.09
C PRO A 220 -16.63 -4.11 -13.04
N GLU A 221 -16.57 -3.80 -14.33
CA GLU A 221 -15.95 -4.66 -15.34
C GLU A 221 -14.44 -4.77 -15.12
N PHE A 222 -13.77 -3.66 -14.84
CA PHE A 222 -12.34 -3.64 -14.51
C PHE A 222 -12.03 -4.32 -13.16
N THR A 223 -12.97 -4.29 -12.21
CA THR A 223 -12.86 -5.04 -10.95
C THR A 223 -12.82 -6.53 -11.21
N GLU A 224 -13.71 -7.03 -12.07
CA GLU A 224 -13.72 -8.44 -12.47
C GLU A 224 -12.48 -8.82 -13.30
N GLN A 225 -11.99 -7.93 -14.17
CA GLN A 225 -10.72 -8.16 -14.88
C GLN A 225 -9.54 -8.30 -13.92
N LEU A 226 -9.46 -7.47 -12.88
CA LEU A 226 -8.40 -7.57 -11.87
C LEU A 226 -8.51 -8.88 -11.07
N LYS A 227 -9.71 -9.30 -10.68
CA LYS A 227 -9.92 -10.60 -10.03
C LYS A 227 -9.44 -11.74 -10.92
N ASN A 228 -9.77 -11.72 -12.20
CA ASN A 228 -9.34 -12.75 -13.15
C ASN A 228 -7.81 -12.74 -13.33
N PHE A 229 -7.20 -11.56 -13.43
CA PHE A 229 -5.75 -11.41 -13.49
C PHE A 229 -5.06 -11.99 -12.25
N LEU A 230 -5.55 -11.70 -11.04
CA LEU A 230 -4.97 -12.27 -9.82
C LEU A 230 -5.13 -13.79 -9.77
N LYS A 231 -6.27 -14.32 -10.22
CA LYS A 231 -6.47 -15.77 -10.29
C LYS A 231 -5.54 -16.43 -11.31
N ASP A 232 -5.23 -15.77 -12.44
CA ASP A 232 -4.22 -16.24 -13.39
C ASP A 232 -2.81 -16.27 -12.77
N LYS A 233 -2.46 -15.22 -12.02
CA LYS A 233 -1.16 -15.06 -11.37
C LYS A 233 -1.05 -15.74 -10.01
N ILE A 234 -2.07 -16.46 -9.55
CA ILE A 234 -2.13 -16.92 -8.17
C ILE A 234 -1.00 -17.87 -7.81
N SER A 235 -0.53 -18.70 -8.74
CA SER A 235 0.60 -19.60 -8.50
C SER A 235 1.91 -18.84 -8.28
N GLU A 236 2.14 -17.75 -9.03
CA GLU A 236 3.32 -16.89 -8.88
C GLU A 236 3.26 -16.10 -7.56
N ILE A 237 2.08 -15.54 -7.25
CA ILE A 237 1.81 -14.87 -5.98
C ILE A 237 2.03 -15.84 -4.81
N THR A 238 1.60 -17.10 -4.95
CA THR A 238 1.78 -18.12 -3.92
C THR A 238 3.26 -18.41 -3.65
N ILE A 239 4.09 -18.47 -4.68
CA ILE A 239 5.54 -18.62 -4.51
C ILE A 239 6.09 -17.46 -3.69
N ILE A 240 5.72 -16.22 -4.01
CA ILE A 240 6.16 -15.02 -3.29
C ILE A 240 5.76 -15.07 -1.81
N TYR A 241 4.52 -15.46 -1.51
CA TYR A 241 4.07 -15.61 -0.12
C TYR A 241 4.79 -16.74 0.61
N LYS A 242 5.09 -17.85 -0.07
CA LYS A 242 5.77 -19.01 0.53
C LYS A 242 7.25 -18.78 0.84
N GLU A 243 7.87 -17.78 0.23
CA GLU A 243 9.23 -17.36 0.59
C GLU A 243 9.28 -16.70 1.98
N GLU A 244 8.16 -16.11 2.41
CA GLU A 244 8.07 -15.43 3.70
C GLU A 244 7.26 -16.26 4.71
N TYR A 245 6.21 -16.95 4.31
CA TYR A 245 5.27 -17.64 5.20
C TYR A 245 5.16 -19.14 4.93
N THR A 246 4.97 -19.89 6.00
CA THR A 246 4.54 -21.29 5.98
C THR A 246 3.07 -21.42 5.61
N ASP A 247 2.64 -22.61 5.17
CA ASP A 247 1.23 -22.87 4.85
C ASP A 247 0.30 -22.66 6.07
N SER A 248 0.76 -22.99 7.29
CA SER A 248 0.00 -22.74 8.51
C SER A 248 -0.13 -21.26 8.85
N GLU A 249 0.93 -20.47 8.65
CA GLU A 249 0.87 -19.01 8.83
C GLU A 249 -0.07 -18.38 7.79
N ILE A 250 -0.08 -18.86 6.54
CA ILE A 250 -1.02 -18.39 5.50
C ILE A 250 -2.47 -18.74 5.88
N GLU A 251 -2.71 -19.94 6.40
CA GLU A 251 -4.04 -20.34 6.90
C GLU A 251 -4.48 -19.48 8.08
N GLU A 252 -3.58 -19.20 9.02
CA GLU A 252 -3.83 -18.30 10.15
C GLU A 252 -4.19 -16.89 9.67
N LEU A 253 -3.40 -16.31 8.76
CA LEU A 253 -3.69 -15.03 8.11
C LEU A 253 -5.07 -15.00 7.44
N THR A 254 -5.51 -16.13 6.86
CA THR A 254 -6.81 -16.24 6.17
C THR A 254 -7.98 -16.33 7.14
N LYS A 255 -7.86 -17.07 8.25
CA LYS A 255 -8.93 -17.21 9.25
C LYS A 255 -9.32 -15.87 9.87
N LEU A 256 -8.36 -14.96 9.88
CA LEU A 256 -8.52 -13.67 10.51
C LEU A 256 -9.27 -12.63 9.65
N ASP A 257 -9.46 -12.93 8.36
CA ASP A 257 -10.35 -12.21 7.43
C ASP A 257 -11.85 -12.33 7.85
N GLN A 258 -12.19 -13.28 8.72
CA GLN A 258 -13.58 -13.54 9.15
C GLN A 258 -14.02 -12.73 10.39
N THR A 259 -13.22 -11.75 10.81
CA THR A 259 -13.37 -10.99 12.06
C THR A 259 -14.27 -9.74 11.92
N SER A 260 -14.74 -9.16 13.03
CA SER A 260 -15.60 -7.95 13.04
C SER A 260 -14.89 -6.71 12.50
N LEU A 261 -13.56 -6.64 12.63
CA LEU A 261 -12.69 -5.62 12.04
C LEU A 261 -12.86 -5.53 10.51
N ASN A 262 -13.08 -6.67 9.86
CA ASN A 262 -13.18 -6.77 8.40
C ASN A 262 -14.57 -6.45 7.84
N LYS A 263 -15.57 -6.28 8.72
CA LYS A 263 -16.91 -5.81 8.34
C LYS A 263 -16.99 -4.29 8.22
N LYS A 264 -15.91 -3.56 8.56
CA LYS A 264 -15.86 -2.11 8.35
C LYS A 264 -15.87 -1.79 6.88
N SER A 265 -16.67 -0.79 6.53
CA SER A 265 -16.81 -0.42 5.14
C SER A 265 -15.49 0.19 4.62
N ILE A 266 -15.20 -0.03 3.33
CA ILE A 266 -14.14 0.68 2.60
C ILE A 266 -14.24 2.20 2.80
N LYS A 267 -15.47 2.71 2.99
CA LYS A 267 -15.77 4.11 3.30
C LYS A 267 -15.20 4.54 4.65
N ASP A 268 -15.41 3.79 5.72
CA ASP A 268 -14.89 4.13 7.06
C ASP A 268 -13.37 4.15 7.07
N MET A 269 -12.76 3.25 6.32
CA MET A 269 -11.32 3.15 6.15
C MET A 269 -10.74 4.28 5.31
N SER A 270 -11.46 4.71 4.26
CA SER A 270 -11.11 5.89 3.48
C SER A 270 -11.17 7.17 4.32
N LEU A 271 -12.16 7.28 5.21
CA LEU A 271 -12.30 8.42 6.13
C LEU A 271 -11.23 8.41 7.23
N PHE A 272 -10.97 7.26 7.84
CA PHE A 272 -9.89 7.08 8.83
C PHE A 272 -8.54 7.55 8.29
N THR A 273 -8.19 7.07 7.11
CA THR A 273 -6.91 7.37 6.47
C THR A 273 -6.82 8.81 5.97
N SER A 274 -7.94 9.40 5.55
CA SER A 274 -8.06 10.83 5.26
C SER A 274 -7.76 11.66 6.51
N ASP A 275 -8.39 11.35 7.64
CA ASP A 275 -8.19 12.07 8.90
C ASP A 275 -6.74 11.95 9.39
N ILE A 276 -6.10 10.77 9.28
CA ILE A 276 -4.68 10.58 9.58
C ILE A 276 -3.80 11.41 8.64
N SER A 277 -4.14 11.45 7.34
CA SER A 277 -3.36 12.15 6.32
C SER A 277 -3.38 13.67 6.53
N GLN A 278 -4.50 14.25 6.98
CA GLN A 278 -4.59 15.68 7.31
C GLN A 278 -3.57 16.10 8.38
N ILE A 279 -3.23 15.21 9.31
CA ILE A 279 -2.22 15.47 10.34
C ILE A 279 -0.81 15.23 9.79
N THR A 280 -0.62 14.12 9.06
CA THR A 280 0.71 13.58 8.79
C THR A 280 1.29 14.01 7.46
N GLN A 281 0.47 14.14 6.41
CA GLN A 281 0.93 14.31 5.03
C GLN A 281 1.74 15.59 4.78
N PRO A 282 1.39 16.78 5.34
CA PRO A 282 2.20 17.98 5.11
C PRO A 282 3.63 17.82 5.63
N TYR A 283 3.79 17.22 6.81
CA TYR A 283 5.09 16.98 7.43
C TYR A 283 5.87 15.88 6.70
N LEU A 284 5.21 14.76 6.38
CA LEU A 284 5.82 13.68 5.61
C LEU A 284 6.35 14.18 4.26
N LEU A 285 5.58 15.00 3.54
CA LEU A 285 6.01 15.57 2.27
C LEU A 285 7.25 16.46 2.43
N GLN A 286 7.29 17.27 3.49
CA GLN A 286 8.43 18.12 3.79
C GLN A 286 9.70 17.30 4.07
N GLU A 287 9.61 16.32 4.97
CA GLU A 287 10.77 15.49 5.35
C GLU A 287 11.25 14.60 4.21
N PHE A 288 10.33 14.02 3.44
CA PHE A 288 10.67 13.29 2.22
C PHE A 288 11.36 14.15 1.17
N THR A 289 10.93 15.41 1.01
CA THR A 289 11.58 16.34 0.08
C THR A 289 13.01 16.65 0.52
N LYS A 290 13.23 16.91 1.81
CA LYS A 290 14.59 17.13 2.35
C LYS A 290 15.49 15.92 2.15
N CYS A 291 14.98 14.73 2.46
CA CYS A 291 15.71 13.47 2.25
C CYS A 291 16.13 13.27 0.79
N ILE A 292 15.22 13.54 -0.17
CA ILE A 292 15.54 13.43 -1.60
C ILE A 292 16.61 14.42 -2.03
N VAL A 293 16.53 15.67 -1.56
CA VAL A 293 17.51 16.71 -1.88
C VAL A 293 18.89 16.27 -1.39
N GLU A 294 18.99 15.80 -0.15
CA GLU A 294 20.25 15.37 0.45
C GLU A 294 20.85 14.14 -0.27
N ILE A 295 20.03 13.14 -0.63
CA ILE A 295 20.47 12.00 -1.45
C ILE A 295 20.95 12.47 -2.83
N THR A 296 20.25 13.42 -3.44
CA THR A 296 20.61 13.96 -4.77
C THR A 296 21.94 14.69 -4.72
N GLU A 297 22.15 15.54 -3.71
CA GLU A 297 23.39 16.28 -3.49
C GLU A 297 24.57 15.33 -3.24
N LEU A 298 24.36 14.28 -2.43
CA LEU A 298 25.37 13.24 -2.20
C LEU A 298 25.82 12.58 -3.50
N LEU A 299 24.86 12.09 -4.31
CA LEU A 299 25.15 11.41 -5.56
C LEU A 299 25.80 12.34 -6.60
N GLN A 300 25.39 13.60 -6.66
CA GLN A 300 25.99 14.59 -7.56
C GLN A 300 27.42 14.96 -7.16
N LYS A 301 27.69 15.14 -5.86
CA LYS A 301 29.02 15.43 -5.33
C LYS A 301 29.99 14.29 -5.64
N ASN A 302 29.57 13.05 -5.41
CA ASN A 302 30.42 11.89 -5.69
C ASN A 302 30.73 11.77 -7.17
N ARG A 303 29.77 12.06 -8.06
CA ARG A 303 30.00 12.10 -9.51
C ARG A 303 31.06 13.13 -9.93
N GLN A 304 31.11 14.30 -9.29
CA GLN A 304 32.12 15.32 -9.59
C GLN A 304 33.54 14.89 -9.20
N ASN A 305 33.70 13.96 -8.25
CA ASN A 305 35.01 13.44 -7.85
C ASN A 305 35.57 12.37 -8.81
N TYR A 306 34.76 11.89 -9.78
CA TYR A 306 35.15 10.87 -10.77
C TYR A 306 35.44 11.44 -12.18
N TYR A 307 35.34 12.76 -12.36
CA TYR A 307 35.71 13.48 -13.59
C TYR A 307 36.83 14.49 -13.32
#